data_AF-A0A7X6VX08-F1
#
_entry.id   AF-A0A7X6VX08-F1
#
_cell.length_a   1.000
_cell.length_b   1.000
_cell.length_c   1.000
_cell.angle_alpha   90.00
_cell.angle_beta   90.00
_cell.angle_gamma   90.00
#
_symmetry.space_group_name_H-M   'P 1'
#
loop_
_entity.id
_entity.type
_entity.pdbx_description
1 polymer ?
#
loop_
_entity_poly.entity_id
_entity_poly.type
_entity_poly.pdbx_seq_one_letter_code
_entity_poly.pdbx_strand_id
1 'polypeptide(L)'
;MKVLMFGWEFPPHISGGLGTACYGLTNGLAGLDDVRVLFVVPKAFGDEDQSVVQLIGANRVPVSQKEFIFREEQAKMDYIEVQSEIVPYMSEEEFWELKKQNFSSEPRFLKTTEGFYVNFSGSYGSGLMDEIRNYALIAELIAAQNDFDVIHAHDWLTFPAGIAAKRIKG
;
A
#
# COMPACT_ATOMS: atom_id res chain seq x y z
N MET A 1 -12.73 -13.14 15.05
CA MET A 1 -12.47 -12.82 13.65
C MET A 1 -11.22 -11.95 13.53
N LYS A 2 -10.26 -12.36 12.71
CA LYS A 2 -9.03 -11.63 12.38
C LYS A 2 -9.19 -11.00 10.99
N VAL A 3 -9.06 -9.69 10.89
CA VAL A 3 -9.19 -8.95 9.63
C VAL A 3 -7.82 -8.44 9.22
N LEU A 4 -7.36 -8.86 8.04
CA LEU A 4 -6.21 -8.24 7.37
C LEU A 4 -6.72 -7.09 6.51
N MET A 5 -6.49 -5.87 6.95
CA MET A 5 -7.00 -4.66 6.32
C MET A 5 -5.86 -3.89 5.64
N PHE A 6 -6.01 -3.63 4.35
CA PHE A 6 -5.08 -2.81 3.58
C PHE A 6 -5.65 -1.40 3.41
N GLY A 7 -4.86 -0.41 3.81
CA GLY A 7 -5.14 1.02 3.65
C GLY A 7 -3.93 1.75 3.07
N TRP A 8 -4.13 2.98 2.59
CA TRP A 8 -3.04 3.81 2.09
C TRP A 8 -2.49 4.77 3.15
N GLU A 9 -3.35 5.23 4.06
CA GLU A 9 -3.06 6.26 5.04
C GLU A 9 -3.64 5.89 6.40
N PHE A 10 -3.04 6.44 7.45
CA PHE A 10 -3.57 6.34 8.81
C PHE A 10 -3.19 7.59 9.62
N PRO A 11 -4.07 8.07 10.54
CA PRO A 11 -3.75 9.25 11.35
C PRO A 11 -2.44 9.11 12.15
N PRO A 12 -1.65 10.20 12.28
CA PRO A 12 -1.95 11.57 11.86
C PRO A 12 -1.62 11.89 10.38
N HIS A 13 -0.98 10.98 9.65
CA HIS A 13 -0.51 11.20 8.27
C HIS A 13 -1.59 10.87 7.25
N ILE A 14 -2.53 11.80 7.08
CA ILE A 14 -3.64 11.70 6.11
C ILE A 14 -3.58 12.85 5.10
N SER A 15 -3.81 12.56 3.82
CA SER A 15 -3.86 13.57 2.75
C SER A 15 -5.31 13.92 2.36
N GLY A 16 -6.29 13.19 2.90
CA GLY A 16 -7.70 13.43 2.62
C GLY A 16 -8.67 12.53 3.39
N GLY A 17 -9.86 12.32 2.81
CA GLY A 17 -10.95 11.58 3.45
C GLY A 17 -10.73 10.07 3.56
N LEU A 18 -9.80 9.51 2.78
CA LEU A 18 -9.54 8.06 2.75
C LEU A 18 -8.99 7.55 4.09
N GLY A 19 -7.93 8.17 4.61
CA GLY A 19 -7.40 7.83 5.93
C GLY A 19 -8.41 8.06 7.07
N THR A 20 -9.27 9.08 6.95
CA THR A 20 -10.34 9.35 7.93
C THR A 20 -11.39 8.24 7.95
N ALA A 21 -11.80 7.74 6.77
CA ALA A 21 -12.75 6.65 6.65
C ALA A 21 -12.17 5.34 7.22
N CYS A 22 -10.92 5.02 6.89
CA CYS A 22 -10.19 3.90 7.48
C CYS A 22 -10.14 3.98 9.01
N TYR A 23 -9.79 5.14 9.56
CA TYR A 23 -9.75 5.35 11.01
C TYR A 23 -11.12 5.17 11.67
N GLY A 24 -12.19 5.71 11.07
CA GLY A 24 -13.55 5.52 11.57
C GLY A 24 -13.98 4.05 11.58
N LEU A 25 -13.64 3.31 10.51
CA LEU A 25 -13.93 1.89 10.39
C LEU A 25 -13.17 1.08 11.45
N THR A 26 -11.86 1.31 11.57
CA THR A 26 -11.03 0.58 12.53
C THR A 26 -11.45 0.86 13.97
N ASN A 27 -11.84 2.10 14.28
CA ASN A 27 -12.37 2.47 15.59
C ASN A 27 -13.71 1.80 15.91
N GLY A 28 -14.61 1.73 14.91
CA GLY A 28 -15.87 0.99 15.06
C GLY A 28 -15.64 -0.50 15.30
N LEU A 29 -14.68 -1.11 14.60
CA LEU A 29 -14.34 -2.53 14.74
C LEU A 29 -13.60 -2.84 16.05
N ALA A 30 -12.78 -1.92 16.56
CA ALA A 30 -12.08 -2.10 17.83
C ALA A 30 -13.04 -2.16 19.04
N GLY A 31 -14.26 -1.64 18.90
CA GLY A 31 -15.31 -1.78 19.91
C GLY A 31 -15.94 -3.18 19.98
N LEU A 32 -15.57 -4.10 19.08
CA LEU A 32 -16.07 -5.48 19.06
C LEU A 32 -15.00 -6.42 19.66
N ASP A 33 -15.33 -7.06 20.78
CA ASP A 33 -14.39 -7.91 21.53
C ASP A 33 -13.85 -9.11 20.73
N ASP A 34 -14.61 -9.56 19.73
CA ASP A 34 -14.27 -10.71 18.90
C ASP A 34 -13.62 -10.33 17.57
N VAL A 35 -13.36 -9.04 17.29
CA VAL A 35 -12.70 -8.59 16.05
C VAL A 35 -11.30 -8.06 16.35
N ARG A 36 -10.32 -8.53 15.59
CA ARG A 36 -8.95 -8.01 15.64
C ARG A 36 -8.53 -7.55 14.25
N VAL A 37 -8.15 -6.29 14.13
CA VAL A 37 -7.75 -5.70 12.86
C VAL A 37 -6.24 -5.53 12.82
N LEU A 38 -5.62 -6.16 11.82
CA LEU A 38 -4.25 -5.88 11.40
C LEU A 38 -4.33 -4.92 10.22
N PHE A 39 -4.02 -3.65 10.46
CA PHE A 39 -4.07 -2.60 9.46
C PHE A 39 -2.69 -2.42 8.83
N VAL A 40 -2.61 -2.46 7.51
CA VAL A 40 -1.35 -2.37 6.75
C VAL A 40 -1.37 -1.10 5.91
N VAL A 41 -0.30 -0.31 5.96
CA VAL A 41 -0.10 0.89 5.14
C VAL A 41 1.22 0.81 4.37
N PRO A 42 1.38 1.52 3.22
CA PRO A 42 2.66 1.56 2.51
C PRO A 42 3.79 2.08 3.38
N LYS A 43 3.52 3.14 4.17
CA LYS A 43 4.51 3.80 5.02
C LYS A 43 3.94 4.09 6.40
N ALA A 44 4.60 3.52 7.41
CA ALA A 44 4.40 3.90 8.80
C ALA A 44 5.54 4.82 9.28
N PHE A 45 5.17 5.94 9.89
CA PHE A 45 6.01 7.00 10.41
C PHE A 45 6.39 6.77 11.88
N GLY A 46 5.61 5.99 12.63
CA GLY A 46 5.87 5.54 14.00
C GLY A 46 5.20 6.36 15.10
N ASP A 47 4.51 7.43 14.75
CA ASP A 47 3.70 8.28 15.61
C ASP A 47 2.19 8.05 15.41
N GLU A 48 1.81 7.04 14.62
CA GLU A 48 0.42 6.67 14.42
C GLU A 48 -0.22 6.07 15.69
N ASP A 49 -1.52 6.32 15.85
CA ASP A 49 -2.29 5.80 16.97
C ASP A 49 -2.55 4.29 16.83
N GLN A 50 -1.82 3.49 17.60
CA GLN A 50 -1.98 2.03 17.64
C GLN A 50 -2.88 1.55 18.80
N SER A 51 -3.57 2.45 19.50
CA SER A 51 -4.47 2.06 20.59
C SER A 51 -5.68 1.25 20.09
N VAL A 52 -6.07 1.50 18.84
CA VAL A 52 -7.28 0.95 18.21
C VAL A 52 -6.97 -0.27 17.34
N VAL A 53 -5.80 -0.31 16.68
CA VAL A 53 -5.41 -1.36 15.74
C VAL A 53 -3.93 -1.68 15.78
N GLN A 54 -3.60 -2.89 15.35
CA GLN A 54 -2.22 -3.25 15.05
C GLN A 54 -1.84 -2.69 13.68
N LEU A 55 -0.90 -1.75 13.64
CA LEU A 55 -0.45 -1.11 12.41
C LEU A 55 0.87 -1.71 11.92
N ILE A 56 0.92 -2.13 10.64
CA ILE A 56 2.15 -2.53 9.95
C ILE A 56 2.40 -1.57 8.79
N GLY A 57 3.58 -0.95 8.77
CA GLY A 57 4.10 -0.27 7.59
C GLY A 57 4.84 -1.24 6.68
N ALA A 58 4.45 -1.31 5.40
CA ALA A 58 5.12 -2.12 4.39
C ALA A 58 6.59 -1.71 4.21
N ASN A 59 6.90 -0.41 4.42
CA ASN A 59 8.26 0.12 4.47
C ASN A 59 9.17 -0.51 5.54
N ARG A 60 8.61 -1.23 6.52
CA ARG A 60 9.35 -1.89 7.62
C ARG A 60 9.40 -3.41 7.48
N VAL A 61 8.90 -3.97 6.38
CA VAL A 61 8.94 -5.40 6.12
C VAL A 61 10.12 -5.72 5.19
N PRO A 62 11.10 -6.52 5.64
CA PRO A 62 12.24 -6.86 4.81
C PRO A 62 11.84 -7.86 3.73
N VAL A 63 12.26 -7.54 2.51
CA VAL A 63 12.16 -8.39 1.33
C VAL A 63 13.28 -9.44 1.40
N SER A 64 13.17 -10.38 2.34
CA SER A 64 14.23 -11.37 2.62
C SER A 64 14.31 -12.51 1.60
N GLN A 65 13.35 -12.61 0.66
CA GLN A 65 13.39 -13.59 -0.43
C GLN A 65 14.15 -13.01 -1.64
N LYS A 66 15.20 -13.72 -2.06
CA LYS A 66 16.12 -13.33 -3.15
C LYS A 66 15.53 -13.43 -4.56
N GLU A 67 14.38 -14.07 -4.74
CA GLU A 67 13.73 -14.21 -6.03
C GLU A 67 12.21 -14.10 -5.87
N PHE A 68 11.63 -12.99 -6.33
CA PHE A 68 10.21 -12.96 -6.67
C PHE A 68 10.11 -13.47 -8.10
N ILE A 69 9.78 -14.75 -8.25
CA ILE A 69 9.35 -15.24 -9.54
C ILE A 69 7.97 -14.63 -9.77
N PHE A 70 7.93 -13.56 -10.56
CA PHE A 70 6.70 -13.08 -11.17
C PHE A 70 6.15 -14.23 -12.03
N ARG A 71 5.31 -15.08 -11.45
CA ARG A 71 4.35 -15.81 -12.27
C ARG A 71 3.42 -14.74 -12.82
N GLU A 72 3.56 -14.45 -14.10
CA GLU A 72 2.62 -13.66 -14.92
C GLU A 72 1.22 -14.29 -14.98
N GLU A 73 0.75 -14.96 -13.93
CA GLU A 73 -0.66 -15.17 -13.70
C GLU A 73 -1.25 -13.84 -13.18
N GLN A 74 -1.06 -12.77 -13.95
CA GLN A 74 -1.88 -11.58 -13.81
C GLN A 74 -3.32 -12.03 -14.07
N ALA A 75 -4.18 -11.91 -13.07
CA ALA A 75 -5.52 -11.48 -13.41
C ALA A 75 -5.30 -10.17 -14.18
N LYS A 76 -5.50 -10.18 -15.50
CA LYS A 76 -5.28 -9.01 -16.36
C LYS A 76 -6.09 -7.86 -15.76
N MET A 77 -5.41 -6.96 -15.08
CA MET A 77 -5.99 -5.71 -14.64
C MET A 77 -5.79 -4.76 -15.80
N ASP A 78 -6.84 -4.58 -16.58
CA ASP A 78 -6.80 -3.67 -17.72
C ASP A 78 -6.84 -2.24 -17.19
N TYR A 79 -5.76 -1.50 -17.38
CA TYR A 79 -5.68 -0.08 -17.07
C TYR A 79 -6.06 0.71 -18.31
N ILE A 80 -7.03 1.61 -18.16
CA ILE A 80 -7.32 2.62 -19.18
C ILE A 80 -6.65 3.90 -18.72
N GLU A 81 -5.50 4.19 -19.31
CA GLU A 81 -4.77 5.43 -19.05
C GLU A 81 -5.36 6.55 -19.91
N VAL A 82 -5.65 7.68 -19.27
CA VAL A 82 -6.03 8.91 -19.96
C VAL A 82 -4.84 9.86 -19.85
N GLN A 83 -4.36 10.35 -20.99
CA GLN A 83 -3.32 11.36 -21.01
C GLN A 83 -3.87 12.64 -20.36
N SER A 84 -3.38 12.92 -19.15
CA SER A 84 -3.73 14.10 -18.35
C SER A 84 -2.47 14.89 -18.07
N GLU A 85 -2.52 16.20 -18.33
CA GLU A 85 -1.45 17.13 -17.89
C GLU A 85 -1.56 17.47 -16.39
N ILE A 86 -2.64 17.03 -15.73
CA ILE A 86 -2.94 17.26 -14.32
C ILE A 86 -2.68 15.97 -13.54
N VAL A 87 -1.89 16.06 -12.46
CA VAL A 87 -1.72 14.98 -11.47
C VAL A 87 -2.46 15.38 -10.19
N PRO A 88 -3.26 14.48 -9.59
CA PRO A 88 -3.96 14.77 -8.34
C PRO A 88 -3.01 15.19 -7.22
N TYR A 89 -3.44 16.13 -6.38
CA TYR A 89 -2.73 16.59 -5.17
C TYR A 89 -1.32 17.18 -5.42
N MET A 90 -0.98 17.48 -6.68
CA MET A 90 0.30 18.06 -7.04
C MET A 90 0.43 19.50 -6.54
N SER A 91 1.57 19.84 -5.94
CA SER A 91 1.92 21.22 -5.59
C SER A 91 2.51 21.99 -6.79
N GLU A 92 2.58 23.32 -6.69
CA GLU A 92 3.23 24.15 -7.72
C GLU A 92 4.71 23.78 -7.91
N GLU A 93 5.41 23.50 -6.81
CA GLU A 93 6.83 23.15 -6.82
C GLU A 93 7.05 21.81 -7.55
N GLU A 94 6.23 20.81 -7.23
CA GLU A 94 6.25 19.49 -7.86
C GLU A 94 5.93 19.57 -9.37
N PHE A 95 4.99 20.45 -9.77
CA PHE A 95 4.68 20.68 -11.18
C PHE A 95 5.91 21.12 -11.97
N TRP A 96 6.65 22.09 -11.44
CA TRP A 96 7.84 22.61 -12.11
C TRP A 96 8.99 21.62 -12.13
N GLU A 97 9.08 20.72 -11.14
CA GLU A 97 10.05 19.62 -11.15
C GLU A 97 9.70 18.55 -12.20
N LEU A 98 8.43 18.13 -12.27
CA LEU A 98 7.97 17.14 -13.24
C LEU A 98 8.15 17.64 -14.68
N LYS A 99 7.90 18.93 -14.93
CA LYS A 99 8.12 19.54 -16.26
C LYS A 99 9.58 19.50 -16.71
N LYS A 100 10.53 19.40 -15.77
CA LYS A 100 11.98 19.31 -16.06
C LYS A 100 12.45 17.89 -16.31
N GLN A 101 11.66 16.87 -15.94
CA GLN A 101 12.03 15.45 -16.08
C GLN A 101 11.52 14.86 -17.39
N ASN A 102 12.40 14.22 -18.15
CA ASN A 102 12.02 13.34 -19.25
C ASN A 102 11.72 11.95 -18.68
N PHE A 103 10.49 11.47 -18.82
CA PHE A 103 10.14 10.09 -18.47
C PHE A 103 10.73 9.15 -19.53
N SER A 104 11.81 8.44 -19.17
CA SER A 104 12.31 7.31 -19.96
C SER A 104 11.54 6.03 -19.62
N SER A 105 11.14 5.30 -20.65
CA SER A 105 10.47 4.00 -20.56
C SER A 105 11.48 2.87 -20.32
N GLU A 106 12.29 2.98 -19.26
CA GLU A 106 13.20 1.89 -18.87
C GLU A 106 12.49 0.84 -18.01
N PRO A 107 12.90 -0.44 -18.08
CA PRO A 107 12.39 -1.48 -17.21
C PRO A 107 12.61 -1.10 -15.74
N ARG A 108 11.50 -0.98 -14.99
CA ARG A 108 11.52 -0.54 -13.59
C ARG A 108 11.83 -1.71 -12.67
N PHE A 109 13.05 -1.75 -12.15
CA PHE A 109 13.46 -2.68 -11.10
C PHE A 109 13.00 -2.19 -9.72
N LEU A 110 12.59 -3.12 -8.85
CA LEU A 110 12.35 -2.85 -7.43
C LEU A 110 13.65 -2.36 -6.78
N LYS A 111 13.67 -1.10 -6.34
CA LYS A 111 14.81 -0.53 -5.61
C LYS A 111 14.65 -0.81 -4.12
N THR A 112 15.48 -1.70 -3.58
CA THR A 112 15.56 -1.97 -2.15
C THR A 112 16.73 -1.21 -1.50
N THR A 113 16.59 -0.87 -0.22
CA THR A 113 17.69 -0.33 0.59
C THR A 113 18.69 -1.43 0.97
N GLU A 114 19.82 -1.05 1.58
CA GLU A 114 20.84 -2.01 2.08
C GLU A 114 20.27 -3.06 3.07
N GLY A 115 19.14 -2.75 3.72
CA GLY A 115 18.42 -3.67 4.60
C GLY A 115 17.32 -4.50 3.94
N PHE A 116 17.25 -4.51 2.60
CA PHE A 116 16.17 -5.15 1.82
C PHE A 116 14.77 -4.58 2.07
N TYR A 117 14.66 -3.32 2.48
CA TYR A 117 13.37 -2.64 2.61
C TYR A 117 13.00 -1.91 1.32
N VAL A 118 11.72 -1.92 0.97
CA VAL A 118 11.21 -1.05 -0.10
C VAL A 118 10.87 0.31 0.50
N ASN A 119 11.36 1.37 -0.14
CA ASN A 119 11.03 2.73 0.27
C ASN A 119 9.71 3.15 -0.40
N PHE A 120 8.76 3.59 0.42
CA PHE A 120 7.50 4.16 -0.03
C PHE A 120 7.52 5.66 0.27
N SER A 121 7.05 6.49 -0.65
CA SER A 121 6.76 7.89 -0.33
C SER A 121 5.50 7.97 0.53
N GLY A 122 4.49 7.15 0.21
CA GLY A 122 3.14 7.24 0.77
C GLY A 122 2.31 8.39 0.15
N SER A 123 2.83 9.09 -0.87
CA SER A 123 2.14 10.20 -1.52
C SER A 123 1.48 9.79 -2.84
N TYR A 124 0.65 10.67 -3.40
CA TYR A 124 -0.10 10.45 -4.65
C TYR A 124 0.64 10.99 -5.89
N GLY A 125 1.97 11.06 -5.84
CA GLY A 125 2.79 11.63 -6.91
C GLY A 125 2.93 10.73 -8.14
N SER A 126 3.85 11.10 -9.04
CA SER A 126 4.12 10.40 -10.30
C SER A 126 4.57 8.94 -10.14
N GLY A 127 5.07 8.56 -8.96
CA GLY A 127 5.48 7.20 -8.60
C GLY A 127 4.36 6.31 -8.06
N LEU A 128 3.12 6.81 -7.94
CA LEU A 128 2.02 6.12 -7.26
C LEU A 128 1.77 4.70 -7.80
N MET A 129 1.78 4.53 -9.12
CA MET A 129 1.57 3.20 -9.74
C MET A 129 2.69 2.20 -9.40
N ASP A 130 3.93 2.66 -9.23
CA ASP A 130 5.02 1.81 -8.78
C ASP A 130 4.86 1.45 -7.30
N GLU A 131 4.44 2.41 -6.47
CA GLU A 131 4.16 2.18 -5.07
C GLU A 131 3.02 1.19 -4.85
N ILE A 132 1.94 1.28 -5.62
CA ILE A 132 0.83 0.30 -5.56
C ILE A 132 1.34 -1.11 -5.87
N ARG A 133 2.16 -1.27 -6.92
CA ARG A 133 2.75 -2.57 -7.29
C ARG A 133 3.68 -3.12 -6.22
N ASN A 134 4.56 -2.27 -5.71
CA ASN A 134 5.48 -2.63 -4.64
C ASN A 134 4.73 -2.97 -3.35
N TYR A 135 3.66 -2.23 -3.05
CA TYR A 135 2.83 -2.46 -1.88
C TYR A 135 2.13 -3.81 -1.97
N ALA A 136 1.63 -4.20 -3.15
CA ALA A 136 1.06 -5.52 -3.38
C ALA A 136 2.08 -6.65 -3.15
N LEU A 137 3.34 -6.46 -3.57
CA LEU A 137 4.43 -7.40 -3.31
C LEU A 137 4.65 -7.61 -1.81
N ILE A 138 4.73 -6.52 -1.04
CA ILE A 138 4.94 -6.60 0.40
C ILE A 138 3.70 -7.16 1.11
N ALA A 139 2.50 -6.83 0.63
CA ALA A 139 1.25 -7.38 1.14
C ALA A 139 1.20 -8.91 1.04
N GLU A 140 1.76 -9.49 -0.03
CA GLU A 140 1.92 -10.93 -0.17
C GLU A 140 2.76 -11.53 0.97
N LEU A 141 3.90 -10.91 1.27
CA LEU A 141 4.79 -11.34 2.37
C LEU A 141 4.11 -11.21 3.73
N ILE A 142 3.40 -10.10 3.97
CA ILE A 142 2.64 -9.88 5.20
C ILE A 142 1.56 -10.94 5.35
N ALA A 143 0.81 -11.23 4.29
CA ALA A 143 -0.23 -12.25 4.30
C ALA A 143 0.34 -13.67 4.53
N ALA A 144 1.54 -13.97 4.02
CA ALA A 144 2.21 -15.24 4.26
C ALA A 144 2.56 -15.45 5.75
N GLN A 145 2.91 -14.37 6.45
CA GLN A 145 3.39 -14.39 7.83
C GLN A 145 2.28 -14.25 8.88
N ASN A 146 1.05 -13.94 8.47
CA ASN A 146 -0.06 -13.68 9.38
C ASN A 146 -1.27 -14.56 9.05
N ASP A 147 -2.02 -14.97 10.07
CA ASP A 147 -3.29 -15.66 9.90
C ASP A 147 -4.46 -14.68 10.04
N PHE A 148 -5.40 -14.75 9.12
CA PHE A 148 -6.58 -13.91 9.06
C PHE A 148 -7.79 -14.69 8.52
N ASP A 149 -8.98 -14.27 8.93
CA ASP A 149 -10.25 -14.86 8.49
C ASP A 149 -10.85 -14.08 7.30
N VAL A 150 -10.58 -12.77 7.23
CA VAL A 150 -11.12 -11.86 6.21
C VAL A 150 -10.01 -10.95 5.68
N ILE A 151 -9.99 -10.74 4.37
CA ILE A 151 -9.18 -9.71 3.70
C ILE A 151 -10.09 -8.52 3.40
N HIS A 152 -9.68 -7.32 3.81
CA HIS A 152 -10.33 -6.08 3.43
C HIS A 152 -9.35 -5.21 2.64
N ALA A 153 -9.62 -5.01 1.35
CA ALA A 153 -9.00 -3.95 0.55
C ALA A 153 -9.95 -2.75 0.56
N HIS A 154 -9.49 -1.61 1.09
CA HIS A 154 -10.34 -0.45 1.30
C HIS A 154 -10.77 0.21 -0.02
N ASP A 155 -9.89 0.22 -1.01
CA ASP A 155 -10.05 1.01 -2.25
C ASP A 155 -9.25 0.42 -3.43
N TRP A 156 -9.19 1.17 -4.54
CA TRP A 156 -8.48 0.75 -5.76
C TRP A 156 -6.95 0.71 -5.60
N LEU A 157 -6.37 1.53 -4.72
CA LEU A 157 -4.93 1.54 -4.41
C LEU A 157 -4.51 0.25 -3.71
N THR A 158 -5.40 -0.24 -2.83
CA THR A 158 -5.17 -1.42 -1.99
C THR A 158 -5.73 -2.71 -2.61
N PHE A 159 -6.49 -2.61 -3.70
CA PHE A 159 -7.07 -3.77 -4.38
C PHE A 159 -6.01 -4.78 -4.87
N PRO A 160 -4.88 -4.37 -5.49
CA PRO A 160 -3.81 -5.32 -5.85
C PRO A 160 -3.20 -6.04 -4.64
N ALA A 161 -3.07 -5.35 -3.49
CA ALA A 161 -2.62 -5.96 -2.24
C ALA A 161 -3.61 -7.01 -1.72
N GLY A 162 -4.92 -6.75 -1.81
CA GLY A 162 -5.95 -7.73 -1.49
C GLY A 162 -5.89 -8.98 -2.37
N ILE A 163 -5.67 -8.80 -3.68
CA ILE A 163 -5.46 -9.93 -4.62
C ILE A 163 -4.20 -10.72 -4.25
N ALA A 164 -3.10 -10.04 -3.97
CA ALA A 164 -1.83 -10.68 -3.61
C ALA A 164 -1.96 -11.50 -2.31
N ALA A 165 -2.57 -10.92 -1.28
CA ALA A 165 -2.84 -11.59 -0.01
C ALA A 165 -3.72 -12.83 -0.17
N LYS A 166 -4.74 -12.75 -1.03
CA LYS A 166 -5.62 -13.87 -1.34
C LYS A 166 -4.84 -15.05 -1.93
N ARG A 167 -3.95 -14.82 -2.90
CA ARG A 167 -3.17 -15.89 -3.58
C ARG A 167 -2.37 -16.79 -2.63
N ILE A 168 -1.94 -16.27 -1.48
CA ILE A 168 -1.14 -17.02 -0.52
C ILE A 168 -1.99 -17.93 0.37
N LYS A 169 -3.21 -17.50 0.73
CA LYS A 169 -4.06 -18.21 1.71
C LYS A 169 -5.39 -18.74 1.13
N GLY A 170 -5.68 -18.55 -0.17
CA GLY A 170 -6.91 -19.04 -0.83
C GLY A 170 -7.06 -18.76 -2.33
#